data_AF-A0A379TT72-F1
#
_entry.id   AF-A0A379TT72-F1
#
_cell.length_a   1.000
_cell.length_b   1.000
_cell.length_c   1.000
_cell.angle_alpha   90.00
_cell.angle_beta   90.00
_cell.angle_gamma   90.00
#
_symmetry.space_group_name_H-M   'P 1'
#
loop_
_entity.id
_entity.type
_entity.pdbx_description
1 polymer ?
#
loop_
_entity_poly.entity_id
_entity_poly.type
_entity_poly.pdbx_seq_one_letter_code
_entity_poly.pdbx_strand_id
1 'polypeptide(L)'
;MSNWPYPHIVAHRGGGKLAPENTLAAINVGARYGHTMIEFDAKLSKDGEIFLLHDDNLERTSNGWAWRRVELAGFIACGRWRLV
;
A
#
# COMPACT_ATOMS: atom_id res chain seq x y z
N MET A 1 -31.87 2.40 -10.44
CA MET A 1 -30.79 2.99 -9.62
C MET A 1 -29.49 2.29 -10.01
N SER A 2 -28.42 3.03 -10.31
CA SER A 2 -27.12 2.42 -10.60
C SER A 2 -26.62 1.70 -9.35
N ASN A 3 -26.31 0.41 -9.48
CA ASN A 3 -25.81 -0.41 -8.38
C ASN A 3 -24.36 -0.03 -8.07
N TRP A 4 -24.16 0.94 -7.17
CA TRP A 4 -22.84 1.36 -6.69
C TRP A 4 -22.55 0.65 -5.35
N PRO A 5 -21.70 -0.39 -5.33
CA PRO A 5 -21.52 -1.24 -4.14
C PRO A 5 -20.54 -0.64 -3.12
N TYR A 6 -19.84 0.44 -3.45
CA TYR A 6 -18.76 0.96 -2.62
C TYR A 6 -19.28 1.88 -1.51
N PRO A 7 -18.70 1.83 -0.30
CA PRO A 7 -19.12 2.65 0.83
C PRO A 7 -18.77 4.13 0.63
N HIS A 8 -19.37 4.99 1.45
CA HIS A 8 -19.10 6.43 1.42
C HIS A 8 -17.74 6.80 2.03
N ILE A 9 -17.14 5.91 2.84
CA ILE A 9 -15.90 6.14 3.56
C ILE A 9 -14.92 5.03 3.20
N VAL A 10 -13.71 5.43 2.83
CA VAL A 10 -12.61 4.54 2.45
C VAL A 10 -11.38 4.92 3.27
N ALA A 11 -10.72 3.93 3.88
CA ALA A 11 -9.49 4.18 4.61
C ALA A 11 -8.32 4.40 3.63
N HIS A 12 -7.85 5.64 3.53
CA HIS A 12 -6.74 6.04 2.66
C HIS A 12 -5.44 5.31 3.05
N ARG A 13 -4.77 4.69 2.08
CA ARG A 13 -3.54 3.90 2.24
C ARG A 13 -3.59 2.86 3.36
N GLY A 14 -4.73 2.20 3.50
CA GLY A 14 -5.01 1.15 4.49
C GLY A 14 -5.64 1.66 5.79
N GLY A 15 -4.94 2.53 6.52
CA GLY A 15 -5.32 2.95 7.88
C GLY A 15 -5.19 4.45 8.14
N GLY A 16 -5.08 5.26 7.09
CA GLY A 16 -4.79 6.68 7.18
C GLY A 16 -3.46 6.94 7.88
N LYS A 17 -3.46 7.86 8.86
CA LYS A 17 -2.27 8.24 9.64
C LYS A 17 -2.05 7.40 10.89
N LEU A 18 -2.91 6.40 11.14
CA LEU A 18 -2.90 5.62 12.39
C LEU A 18 -1.86 4.48 12.38
N ALA A 19 -1.28 4.19 11.21
CA ALA A 19 -0.25 3.20 11.01
C ALA A 19 0.57 3.55 9.75
N PRO A 20 1.77 2.97 9.56
CA PRO A 20 2.56 3.19 8.35
C PRO A 20 1.75 2.87 7.10
N GLU A 21 1.59 3.85 6.22
CA GLU A 21 0.79 3.75 5.00
C GLU A 21 1.21 2.57 4.10
N ASN A 22 0.27 2.04 3.31
CA ASN A 22 0.55 0.98 2.32
C ASN A 22 1.18 -0.30 2.92
N THR A 23 0.90 -0.58 4.20
CA THR A 23 1.32 -1.82 4.88
C THR A 23 0.13 -2.67 5.32
N LEU A 24 0.36 -3.98 5.50
CA LEU A 24 -0.62 -4.87 6.11
C LEU A 24 -1.02 -4.41 7.52
N ALA A 25 -0.11 -3.78 8.26
CA ALA A 25 -0.41 -3.21 9.56
C ALA A 25 -1.45 -2.09 9.45
N ALA A 26 -1.33 -1.19 8.47
CA ALA A 26 -2.33 -0.14 8.25
C ALA A 26 -3.69 -0.69 7.82
N ILE A 27 -3.72 -1.71 6.98
CA ILE A 27 -4.96 -2.41 6.60
C ILE A 27 -5.65 -3.02 7.82
N ASN A 28 -4.88 -3.71 8.67
CA ASN A 28 -5.40 -4.28 9.91
C ASN A 28 -5.95 -3.21 10.86
N VAL A 29 -5.31 -2.03 10.91
CA VAL A 29 -5.82 -0.90 11.68
C VAL A 29 -7.13 -0.39 11.09
N GLY A 30 -7.23 -0.18 9.77
CA GLY A 30 -8.47 0.22 9.11
C GLY A 30 -9.64 -0.73 9.43
N ALA A 31 -9.38 -2.04 9.37
CA ALA A 31 -10.34 -3.08 9.73
C ALA A 31 -10.76 -3.03 11.21
N ARG A 32 -9.82 -2.79 12.14
CA ARG A 32 -10.13 -2.63 13.58
C ARG A 32 -11.02 -1.42 13.88
N TYR A 33 -10.97 -0.38 13.04
CA TYR A 33 -11.85 0.78 13.13
C TYR A 33 -13.17 0.61 12.35
N GLY A 34 -13.45 -0.58 11.80
CA GLY A 34 -14.72 -0.88 11.15
C GLY A 34 -14.86 -0.38 9.71
N HIS A 35 -13.75 0.01 9.06
CA HIS A 35 -13.80 0.38 7.64
C HIS A 35 -14.06 -0.87 6.78
N THR A 36 -15.00 -0.75 5.84
CA THR A 36 -15.36 -1.84 4.92
C THR A 36 -14.68 -1.72 3.56
N MET A 37 -13.95 -0.62 3.31
CA MET A 37 -13.12 -0.42 2.13
C MET A 37 -11.84 0.31 2.51
N ILE A 38 -10.75 -0.06 1.84
CA ILE A 38 -9.45 0.58 1.92
C ILE A 38 -9.01 1.02 0.51
N GLU A 39 -8.16 2.04 0.47
CA GLU A 39 -7.42 2.43 -0.72
C GLU A 39 -5.92 2.16 -0.46
N PHE A 40 -5.15 1.89 -1.51
CA PHE A 40 -3.71 1.69 -1.44
C PHE A 40 -3.05 1.97 -2.80
N ASP A 41 -1.78 2.36 -2.77
CA ASP A 41 -1.00 2.70 -3.95
C ASP A 41 -0.19 1.50 -4.44
N ALA A 42 -0.57 0.91 -5.57
CA ALA A 42 0.16 -0.21 -6.18
C ALA A 42 1.20 0.26 -7.21
N LYS A 43 2.38 -0.37 -7.21
CA LYS A 43 3.46 -0.17 -8.18
C LYS A 43 4.01 -1.51 -8.67
N LEU A 44 4.69 -1.45 -9.82
CA LEU A 44 5.36 -2.58 -10.44
C LEU A 44 6.86 -2.47 -10.23
N SER A 45 7.48 -3.54 -9.75
CA SER A 45 8.94 -3.63 -9.62
C SER A 45 9.59 -3.88 -10.97
N LYS A 46 10.92 -3.77 -11.03
CA LYS A 46 11.71 -4.03 -12.25
C LYS A 46 11.55 -5.46 -12.76
N ASP A 47 11.38 -6.42 -11.86
CA ASP A 47 11.14 -7.83 -12.15
C ASP A 47 9.65 -8.18 -12.34
N GLY A 48 8.76 -7.18 -12.34
CA GLY A 48 7.34 -7.35 -12.67
C GLY A 48 6.46 -7.79 -11.50
N GLU A 49 6.94 -7.72 -10.27
CA GLU A 49 6.18 -7.99 -9.05
C GLU A 49 5.40 -6.74 -8.61
N ILE A 50 4.16 -6.92 -8.17
CA ILE A 50 3.34 -5.82 -7.65
C ILE A 50 3.64 -5.62 -6.16
N PHE A 51 3.86 -4.38 -5.77
CA PHE A 51 4.10 -3.97 -4.39
C PHE A 51 3.38 -2.67 -4.07
N LEU A 52 3.29 -2.30 -2.79
CA LEU A 52 2.62 -1.06 -2.38
C LEU A 52 3.62 0.04 -2.01
N LEU A 53 3.54 1.17 -2.69
CA LEU A 53 4.36 2.36 -2.42
C LEU A 53 3.78 3.54 -3.20
N HIS A 54 3.55 4.66 -2.51
CA HIS A 54 3.07 5.87 -3.17
C HIS A 54 4.20 6.59 -3.94
N ASP A 55 5.31 6.84 -3.27
CA ASP A 55 6.38 7.71 -3.78
C ASP A 55 7.22 7.00 -4.86
N ASP A 56 7.87 7.77 -5.71
CA ASP A 56 8.81 7.25 -6.73
C ASP A 56 10.17 6.86 -6.15
N ASN A 57 10.37 7.16 -4.86
CA ASN A 57 11.58 6.93 -4.10
C ASN A 57 11.23 6.26 -2.76
N LEU A 58 12.24 5.85 -2.00
CA LEU A 58 12.08 4.97 -0.83
C LEU A 58 12.22 5.70 0.51
N GLU A 59 12.73 6.92 0.49
CA GLU A 59 13.31 7.61 1.64
C GLU A 59 12.25 8.06 2.65
N ARG A 60 11.02 8.37 2.21
CA ARG A 60 9.97 8.87 3.09
C ARG A 60 9.37 7.78 3.98
N THR A 61 9.16 6.59 3.44
CA THR A 61 8.36 5.52 4.08
C THR A 61 9.13 4.23 4.32
N SER A 62 10.44 4.22 4.07
CA SER A 62 11.31 3.09 4.36
C SER A 62 12.70 3.56 4.78
N ASN A 63 13.56 2.62 5.17
CA ASN A 63 14.98 2.86 5.42
C ASN A 63 15.85 2.68 4.15
N GLY A 64 15.23 2.49 2.98
CA GLY A 64 15.90 2.37 1.69
C GLY A 64 16.18 3.71 1.05
N TRP A 65 17.19 3.73 0.17
CA TRP A 65 17.62 4.91 -0.57
C TRP A 65 17.75 4.52 -2.04
N ALA A 66 17.10 5.25 -2.96
CA ALA A 66 17.13 4.92 -4.38
C ALA A 66 17.15 6.19 -5.23
N TRP A 67 18.25 6.41 -5.96
CA TRP A 67 18.46 7.59 -6.81
C TRP A 67 17.71 7.54 -8.15
N ARG A 68 17.11 6.40 -8.53
CA ARG A 68 16.36 6.22 -9.78
C ARG A 68 15.13 5.35 -9.53
N ARG A 69 14.07 5.65 -10.31
CA ARG A 69 12.77 4.97 -10.41
C ARG A 69 12.84 3.52 -9.90
N VAL A 70 12.39 3.33 -8.67
CA VAL A 70 12.33 2.11 -7.85
C VAL A 70 12.77 0.82 -8.57
N GLU A 71 14.07 0.54 -8.59
CA GLU A 71 14.62 -0.78 -8.93
C GLU A 71 14.59 -1.68 -7.69
N LEU A 72 13.40 -2.06 -7.21
CA LEU A 72 13.27 -2.99 -6.10
C LEU A 72 13.43 -4.43 -6.61
N ALA A 73 14.67 -4.90 -6.67
CA ALA A 73 14.93 -6.33 -6.52
C ALA A 73 14.96 -6.63 -5.01
N GLY A 74 13.81 -7.04 -4.47
CA GLY A 74 13.67 -7.63 -3.13
C GLY A 74 14.14 -6.77 -1.95
N PHE A 75 13.24 -5.96 -1.38
CA PHE A 75 13.40 -5.48 0.00
C PHE A 75 12.12 -5.67 0.82
N ILE A 76 12.33 -6.26 1.99
CA ILE A 76 11.32 -6.69 2.97
C ILE A 76 10.97 -5.49 3.83
N ALA A 77 9.90 -4.77 3.47
CA ALA A 77 9.24 -3.79 4.34
C ALA A 77 7.79 -3.55 3.92
N CYS A 78 7.51 -3.63 2.61
CA CYS A 78 6.17 -3.73 2.08
C CYS A 78 5.89 -5.19 1.70
N GLY A 79 4.79 -5.75 2.18
CA GLY A 79 4.46 -7.17 1.99
C GLY A 79 4.51 -7.57 0.51
N ARG A 80 5.17 -8.69 0.22
CA ARG A 80 5.13 -9.31 -1.11
C ARG A 80 3.77 -9.96 -1.30
N TRP A 81 2.92 -9.40 -2.17
CA TRP A 81 1.68 -10.03 -2.58
C TRP A 81 1.95 -10.94 -3.77
N ARG A 82 2.43 -12.16 -3.48
CA ARG A 82 2.41 -13.22 -4.49
C ARG A 82 1.01 -13.83 -4.48
N LEU A 83 0.19 -13.50 -5.48
CA LEU A 83 -1.00 -14.29 -5.78
C LEU A 83 -0.53 -15.71 -6.09
N VAL A 84 -0.71 -16.61 -5.12
CA VAL A 84 -0.83 -18.05 -5.37
C VAL A 84 -2.27 -18.38 -5.65
#